data_AF-A0A8C3E6D1-F1
#
_entry.id   AF-A0A8C3E6D1-F1
#
_cell.length_a   1.000
_cell.length_b   1.000
_cell.length_c   1.000
_cell.angle_alpha   90.00
_cell.angle_beta   90.00
_cell.angle_gamma   90.00
#
_symmetry.space_group_name_H-M   'P 1'
#
loop_
_entity.id
_entity.type
_entity.pdbx_description
1 polymer ?
#
loop_
_entity_poly.entity_id
_entity_poly.type
_entity_poly.pdbx_seq_one_letter_code
_entity_poly.pdbx_strand_id
1 'polypeptide(L)'
;MAAAALGGLGLLRARLRLAAAAATTSAALGRTGHCAPPLWRGATAAALPSAGRSYGSQAKEEEELRVRYLDDEHKGIVVLGLNRSHAKNALSKNLVKMMSKAVDALKSDKKVRTVIFRSEVPGIFCAGADLKERAKMHSSEVSSFVSRARATINELANLPVPTIAAIDGTALGGGLELALACDIRVAASSAKMGLVETKLAIIPGAGMKKWQEGDARTVVKEKCLSSPRQ
;
A
#
# COMPACT_ATOMS: atom_id res chain seq x y z
N MET A 1 -61.04 13.40 -17.16
CA MET A 1 -60.94 14.09 -15.86
C MET A 1 -60.00 13.27 -14.97
N ALA A 2 -58.89 13.73 -14.39
CA ALA A 2 -58.21 15.02 -14.35
C ALA A 2 -56.71 14.79 -13.98
N ALA A 3 -55.83 15.64 -14.53
CA ALA A 3 -54.57 16.25 -14.03
C ALA A 3 -53.91 15.70 -12.72
N ALA A 4 -52.61 15.42 -12.61
CA ALA A 4 -51.33 16.17 -12.82
C ALA A 4 -50.64 16.53 -11.48
N ALA A 5 -49.29 16.44 -11.45
CA ALA A 5 -48.26 17.04 -10.55
C ALA A 5 -47.26 15.96 -10.04
N LEU A 6 -46.06 15.72 -10.60
CA LEU A 6 -44.81 16.52 -10.70
C LEU A 6 -44.21 17.00 -9.37
N GLY A 7 -43.14 16.30 -8.93
CA GLY A 7 -41.80 16.88 -8.76
C GLY A 7 -41.43 17.51 -7.40
N GLY A 8 -40.32 17.02 -6.81
CA GLY A 8 -39.66 17.71 -5.70
C GLY A 8 -38.45 16.95 -5.13
N LEU A 9 -37.29 17.07 -5.80
CA LEU A 9 -35.99 16.62 -5.29
C LEU A 9 -35.49 17.53 -4.15
N GLY A 10 -35.10 16.94 -3.02
CA GLY A 10 -34.36 17.62 -1.95
C GLY A 10 -32.91 17.14 -1.88
N LEU A 11 -31.97 17.88 -2.49
CA LEU A 11 -30.53 17.72 -2.29
C LEU A 11 -30.08 18.54 -1.07
N LEU A 12 -29.54 17.88 -0.03
CA LEU A 12 -28.86 18.55 1.08
C LEU A 12 -27.34 18.59 0.79
N ARG A 13 -26.84 19.75 0.35
CA ARG A 13 -25.40 20.06 0.23
C ARG A 13 -24.92 20.70 1.54
N ALA A 14 -24.11 19.99 2.33
CA ALA A 14 -23.35 20.60 3.43
C ALA A 14 -21.96 21.01 2.94
N ARG A 15 -21.70 22.32 2.94
CA ARG A 15 -20.37 22.94 2.73
C ARG A 15 -19.68 23.06 4.08
N LEU A 16 -18.50 22.47 4.26
CA LEU A 16 -17.63 22.75 5.41
C LEU A 16 -16.49 23.69 4.98
N ARG A 17 -16.36 24.81 5.69
CA ARG A 17 -15.45 25.92 5.43
C ARG A 17 -14.04 25.64 5.95
N LEU A 18 -13.08 26.17 5.21
CA LEU A 18 -11.65 26.32 5.51
C LEU A 18 -11.46 27.31 6.68
N ALA A 19 -10.54 27.02 7.60
CA ALA A 19 -10.00 28.00 8.54
C ALA A 19 -8.46 27.95 8.48
N ALA A 20 -7.87 29.03 7.98
CA ALA A 20 -6.46 29.33 8.07
C ALA A 20 -6.24 30.21 9.32
N ALA A 21 -5.22 29.91 10.12
CA ALA A 21 -4.78 30.76 11.21
C ALA A 21 -3.33 31.21 10.92
N ALA A 22 -3.20 32.48 10.54
CA ALA A 22 -1.96 33.23 10.56
C ALA A 22 -1.92 34.02 11.87
N ALA A 23 -0.78 33.98 12.57
CA ALA A 23 -0.49 34.90 13.67
C ALA A 23 0.86 35.56 13.39
N THR A 24 0.83 36.87 13.22
CA THR A 24 1.98 37.75 13.09
C THR A 24 1.72 38.95 14.00
N THR A 25 2.62 39.22 14.94
CA THR A 25 2.86 40.51 15.63
C THR A 25 4.22 40.36 16.34
N SER A 26 5.31 40.95 15.84
CA SER A 26 5.78 42.34 16.08
C SER A 26 6.28 42.60 17.50
N ALA A 27 7.60 42.83 17.63
CA ALA A 27 8.18 43.96 18.37
C ALA A 27 9.69 44.06 18.12
N ALA A 28 10.16 45.29 17.89
CA ALA A 28 11.51 45.68 17.53
C ALA A 28 12.28 46.30 18.73
N LEU A 29 13.53 46.73 18.44
CA LEU A 29 14.50 47.49 19.26
C LEU A 29 15.41 46.62 20.14
N GLY A 30 16.74 46.75 20.17
CA GLY A 30 17.69 47.65 19.53
C GLY A 30 19.01 47.63 20.32
N ARG A 31 20.13 47.98 19.64
CA ARG A 31 21.48 48.35 20.13
C ARG A 31 22.52 47.27 20.49
N THR A 32 23.51 47.22 19.61
CA THR A 32 24.99 47.19 19.81
C THR A 32 25.56 46.95 21.21
N GLY A 33 26.45 45.96 21.31
CA GLY A 33 27.47 45.85 22.35
C GLY A 33 28.35 44.61 22.13
N HIS A 34 29.59 44.82 21.69
CA HIS A 34 30.65 43.81 21.77
C HIS A 34 31.16 43.76 23.21
N CYS A 35 31.34 42.56 23.80
CA CYS A 35 32.38 42.24 24.78
C CYS A 35 32.40 40.73 25.12
N ALA A 36 33.57 40.13 24.91
CA ALA A 36 34.22 38.90 25.41
C ALA A 36 33.46 37.81 26.23
N PRO A 37 33.91 36.53 26.15
CA PRO A 37 33.29 35.42 26.86
C PRO A 37 33.82 35.28 28.29
N PRO A 38 33.01 34.81 29.26
CA PRO A 38 33.54 34.24 30.48
C PRO A 38 33.49 32.70 30.47
N LEU A 39 34.64 32.19 30.86
CA LEU A 39 34.96 30.88 31.39
C LEU A 39 33.80 29.99 31.89
N TRP A 40 33.90 28.75 31.43
CA TRP A 40 33.44 27.51 32.03
C TRP A 40 33.60 27.46 33.55
N ARG A 41 32.50 27.28 34.30
CA ARG A 41 32.48 26.54 35.58
C ARG A 41 31.08 26.04 35.91
N GLY A 42 30.94 24.71 35.83
CA GLY A 42 30.13 23.86 36.71
C GLY A 42 28.68 24.24 36.96
N ALA A 43 27.77 23.74 36.11
CA ALA A 43 26.40 23.45 36.52
C ALA A 43 26.12 21.97 36.20
N THR A 44 25.93 21.16 37.24
CA THR A 44 25.48 19.78 37.14
C THR A 44 24.06 19.77 36.57
N ALA A 45 23.93 19.43 35.29
CA ALA A 45 22.64 19.16 34.67
C ALA A 45 22.08 17.87 35.28
N ALA A 46 21.01 18.00 36.08
CA ALA A 46 20.20 16.87 36.49
C ALA A 46 19.63 16.20 35.22
N ALA A 47 19.97 14.93 35.04
CA ALA A 47 19.49 14.12 33.92
C ALA A 47 17.97 13.97 34.03
N LEU A 48 17.24 14.62 33.12
CA LEU A 48 15.85 14.28 32.85
C LEU A 48 15.81 12.87 32.28
N PRO A 49 14.96 11.95 32.80
CA PRO A 49 14.85 10.63 32.22
C PRO A 49 14.31 10.78 30.80
N SER A 50 15.12 10.36 29.82
CA SER A 50 14.66 10.16 28.46
C SER A 50 13.55 9.12 28.51
N ALA A 51 12.32 9.55 28.27
CA ALA A 51 11.20 8.66 28.03
C ALA A 51 11.51 7.90 26.74
N GLY A 52 12.22 6.77 26.89
CA GLY A 52 12.39 5.77 25.86
C GLY A 52 11.01 5.28 25.47
N ARG A 53 10.45 5.85 24.40
CA ARG A 53 9.24 5.35 23.79
C ARG A 53 9.58 4.01 23.16
N SER A 54 9.44 2.96 23.95
CA SER A 54 9.59 1.59 23.52
C SER A 54 8.56 1.35 22.42
N TYR A 55 9.01 1.28 21.17
CA TYR A 55 8.20 0.75 20.07
C TYR A 55 8.03 -0.74 20.38
N GLY A 56 6.92 -1.09 21.02
CA GLY A 56 6.53 -2.48 21.23
C GLY A 56 6.52 -3.20 19.89
N SER A 57 7.52 -4.06 19.68
CA SER A 57 7.79 -4.77 18.44
C SER A 57 6.92 -6.02 18.31
N GLN A 58 5.62 -5.88 18.52
CA GLN A 58 4.65 -6.96 18.35
C GLN A 58 3.32 -6.39 17.83
N ALA A 59 3.36 -5.76 16.64
CA ALA A 59 2.17 -5.85 15.80
C ALA A 59 2.02 -7.34 15.48
N LYS A 60 0.92 -7.96 15.95
CA LYS A 60 0.69 -9.40 15.79
C LYS A 60 0.90 -9.78 14.31
N GLU A 61 1.86 -10.67 14.04
CA GLU A 61 2.20 -11.15 12.70
C GLU A 61 0.98 -11.72 11.94
N GLU A 62 -0.08 -12.06 12.68
CA GLU A 62 -1.36 -12.57 12.19
C GLU A 62 -2.25 -11.51 11.51
N GLU A 63 -1.90 -10.22 11.56
CA GLU A 63 -2.75 -9.13 11.04
C GLU A 63 -2.23 -8.46 9.75
N GLU A 64 -1.13 -8.96 9.17
CA GLU A 64 -0.52 -8.36 7.96
C GLU A 64 -1.37 -8.58 6.69
N LEU A 65 -2.18 -9.64 6.65
CA LEU A 65 -3.14 -9.95 5.58
C LEU A 65 -4.51 -10.24 6.19
N ARG A 66 -5.49 -9.39 5.89
CA ARG A 66 -6.88 -9.58 6.32
C ARG A 66 -7.70 -10.22 5.21
N VAL A 67 -8.38 -11.33 5.52
CA VAL A 67 -9.33 -12.00 4.61
C VAL A 67 -10.74 -11.71 5.10
N ARG A 68 -11.54 -11.01 4.29
CA ARG A 68 -12.92 -10.64 4.66
C ARG A 68 -13.90 -11.16 3.64
N TYR A 69 -14.84 -11.97 4.10
CA TYR A 69 -16.03 -12.36 3.35
C TYR A 69 -17.07 -11.28 3.54
N LEU A 70 -17.59 -10.72 2.45
CA LEU A 70 -18.63 -9.69 2.51
C LEU A 70 -20.02 -10.35 2.57
N ASP A 71 -20.94 -9.68 3.25
CA ASP A 71 -22.32 -10.13 3.48
C ASP A 71 -23.34 -9.35 2.62
N ASP A 72 -24.63 -9.65 2.81
CA ASP A 72 -25.77 -8.96 2.21
C ASP A 72 -25.68 -8.87 0.67
N GLU A 73 -25.77 -7.65 0.12
CA GLU A 73 -25.70 -7.34 -1.31
C GLU A 73 -24.33 -7.64 -1.94
N HIS A 74 -23.30 -7.86 -1.11
CA HIS A 74 -21.94 -8.18 -1.55
C HIS A 74 -21.58 -9.65 -1.30
N LYS A 75 -22.56 -10.49 -0.98
CA LYS A 75 -22.34 -11.92 -0.73
C LYS A 75 -21.64 -12.60 -1.90
N GLY A 76 -20.55 -13.31 -1.57
CA GLY A 76 -19.69 -14.00 -2.54
C GLY A 76 -18.47 -13.19 -2.99
N ILE A 77 -18.30 -11.96 -2.50
CA ILE A 77 -17.07 -11.19 -2.67
C ILE A 77 -16.15 -11.44 -1.48
N VAL A 78 -14.88 -11.77 -1.76
CA VAL A 78 -13.83 -11.83 -0.74
C VAL A 78 -12.82 -10.71 -0.96
N VAL A 79 -12.46 -10.02 0.12
CA VAL A 79 -11.45 -8.96 0.10
C VAL A 79 -10.19 -9.44 0.82
N LEU A 80 -9.07 -9.45 0.09
CA LEU A 80 -7.72 -9.66 0.61
C LEU A 80 -7.06 -8.28 0.82
N GLY A 81 -7.02 -7.85 2.07
CA GLY A 81 -6.49 -6.56 2.51
C GLY A 81 -5.04 -6.66 2.98
N LEU A 82 -4.11 -6.00 2.29
CA LEU A 82 -2.73 -5.84 2.74
C LEU A 82 -2.67 -4.75 3.83
N ASN A 83 -2.23 -5.14 5.03
CA ASN A 83 -2.22 -4.29 6.22
C ASN A 83 -0.86 -4.35 6.94
N ARG A 84 0.18 -3.86 6.27
CA ARG A 84 1.56 -3.83 6.77
C ARG A 84 2.16 -2.44 6.56
N SER A 85 1.53 -1.44 7.19
CA SER A 85 1.83 -0.01 7.01
C SER A 85 3.29 0.36 7.28
N HIS A 86 3.87 -0.18 8.36
CA HIS A 86 5.26 0.07 8.78
C HIS A 86 6.31 -0.33 7.73
N ALA A 87 5.97 -1.27 6.84
CA ALA A 87 6.83 -1.74 5.75
C ALA A 87 6.24 -1.44 4.36
N LYS A 88 5.27 -0.52 4.26
CA LYS A 88 4.62 -0.13 3.00
C LYS A 88 4.08 -1.34 2.21
N ASN A 89 3.51 -2.32 2.92
CA ASN A 89 3.06 -3.60 2.36
C ASN A 89 4.10 -4.31 1.50
N ALA A 90 5.38 -4.16 1.83
CA ALA A 90 6.41 -4.93 1.15
C ALA A 90 6.20 -6.44 1.39
N LEU A 91 6.46 -7.23 0.35
CA LEU A 91 6.36 -8.68 0.33
C LEU A 91 7.48 -9.27 1.18
N SER A 92 7.20 -9.49 2.47
CA SER A 92 8.03 -10.26 3.39
C SER A 92 7.85 -11.76 3.20
N LYS A 93 8.77 -12.57 3.75
CA LYS A 93 8.61 -14.03 3.87
C LYS A 93 7.26 -14.39 4.52
N ASN A 94 6.84 -13.66 5.55
CA ASN A 94 5.57 -13.88 6.25
C ASN A 94 4.35 -13.54 5.38
N LEU A 95 4.32 -12.35 4.79
CA LEU A 95 3.19 -11.91 3.97
C LEU A 95 2.98 -12.83 2.75
N VAL A 96 4.06 -13.25 2.08
CA VAL A 96 3.98 -14.23 0.98
C VAL A 96 3.40 -15.56 1.45
N LYS A 97 3.81 -16.04 2.64
CA LYS A 97 3.26 -17.27 3.25
C LYS A 97 1.77 -17.14 3.55
N MET A 98 1.32 -16.01 4.11
CA MET A 98 -0.09 -15.75 4.38
C MET A 98 -0.91 -15.68 3.08
N MET A 99 -0.38 -14.99 2.06
CA MET A 99 -1.02 -14.90 0.75
C MET A 99 -1.16 -16.26 0.09
N SER A 100 -0.11 -17.10 0.12
CA SER A 100 -0.16 -18.45 -0.43
C SER A 100 -1.26 -19.29 0.23
N LYS A 101 -1.36 -19.25 1.57
CA LYS A 101 -2.45 -19.93 2.30
C LYS A 101 -3.83 -19.39 1.94
N ALA A 102 -3.98 -18.08 1.84
CA ALA A 102 -5.26 -17.46 1.50
C ALA A 102 -5.70 -17.82 0.06
N VAL A 103 -4.78 -17.73 -0.91
CA VAL A 103 -5.03 -18.12 -2.30
C VAL A 103 -5.40 -19.59 -2.39
N ASP A 104 -4.70 -20.48 -1.68
CA ASP A 104 -5.00 -21.91 -1.68
C ASP A 104 -6.40 -22.22 -1.12
N ALA A 105 -6.76 -21.58 -0.01
CA ALA A 105 -8.12 -21.70 0.55
C ALA A 105 -9.19 -21.26 -0.47
N LEU A 106 -8.97 -20.12 -1.14
CA LEU A 106 -9.90 -19.55 -2.12
C LEU A 106 -10.09 -20.42 -3.38
N LYS A 107 -9.09 -21.21 -3.79
CA LYS A 107 -9.23 -22.13 -4.93
C LYS A 107 -10.35 -23.15 -4.73
N SER A 108 -10.57 -23.58 -3.48
CA SER A 108 -11.54 -24.63 -3.14
C SER A 108 -12.89 -24.10 -2.64
N ASP A 109 -13.01 -22.78 -2.42
CA ASP A 109 -14.20 -22.17 -1.84
C ASP A 109 -15.27 -21.88 -2.88
N LYS A 110 -16.26 -22.77 -2.96
CA LYS A 110 -17.39 -22.68 -3.90
C LYS A 110 -18.35 -21.51 -3.63
N LYS A 111 -18.24 -20.83 -2.49
CA LYS A 111 -19.10 -19.67 -2.16
C LYS A 111 -18.56 -18.39 -2.76
N VAL A 112 -17.27 -18.34 -3.08
CA VAL A 112 -16.61 -17.16 -3.64
C VAL A 112 -16.96 -17.01 -5.11
N ARG A 113 -17.32 -15.80 -5.50
CA ARG A 113 -17.66 -15.41 -6.88
C ARG A 113 -16.68 -14.40 -7.44
N THR A 114 -16.00 -13.62 -6.58
CA THR A 114 -15.00 -12.62 -6.99
C THR A 114 -14.06 -12.35 -5.82
N VAL A 115 -12.78 -12.08 -6.12
CA VAL A 115 -11.77 -11.72 -5.13
C VAL A 115 -11.23 -10.32 -5.43
N ILE A 116 -11.14 -9.48 -4.39
CA ILE A 116 -10.57 -8.14 -4.48
C ILE A 116 -9.29 -8.08 -3.67
N PHE A 117 -8.17 -7.76 -4.32
CA PHE A 117 -6.92 -7.38 -3.68
C PHE A 117 -6.88 -5.87 -3.49
N ARG A 118 -6.70 -5.43 -2.25
CA ARG A 118 -6.53 -4.01 -1.93
C ARG A 118 -5.52 -3.83 -0.81
N SER A 119 -5.08 -2.58 -0.63
CA SER A 119 -4.44 -2.22 0.62
C SER A 119 -5.41 -1.58 1.59
N GLU A 120 -5.22 -1.85 2.88
CA GLU A 120 -5.85 -1.11 3.98
C GLU A 120 -5.01 0.10 4.44
N VAL A 121 -3.83 0.29 3.86
CA VAL A 121 -2.90 1.37 4.17
C VAL A 121 -3.08 2.51 3.16
N PRO A 122 -3.50 3.71 3.59
CA PRO A 122 -3.71 4.82 2.66
C PRO A 122 -2.46 5.20 1.86
N GLY A 123 -2.63 5.44 0.56
CA GLY A 123 -1.56 5.90 -0.35
C GLY A 123 -0.53 4.86 -0.76
N ILE A 124 -0.65 3.62 -0.28
CA ILE A 124 0.28 2.52 -0.58
C ILE A 124 -0.54 1.30 -0.98
N PHE A 125 -0.29 0.74 -2.16
CA PHE A 125 -0.81 -0.58 -2.51
C PHE A 125 0.18 -1.66 -2.03
N CYS A 126 1.36 -1.72 -2.64
CA CYS A 126 2.45 -2.64 -2.29
C CYS A 126 3.77 -2.13 -2.86
N ALA A 127 4.79 -2.01 -2.00
CA ALA A 127 6.11 -1.50 -2.40
C ALA A 127 7.01 -2.52 -3.11
N GLY A 128 6.55 -3.76 -3.32
CA GLY A 128 7.35 -4.84 -3.90
C GLY A 128 8.08 -5.66 -2.84
N ALA A 129 9.25 -6.19 -3.17
CA ALA A 129 10.02 -7.03 -2.24
C ALA A 129 10.47 -6.25 -0.99
N ASP A 130 10.47 -6.92 0.17
CA ASP A 130 11.00 -6.33 1.41
C ASP A 130 12.54 -6.24 1.35
N LEU A 131 13.05 -5.04 1.05
CA LEU A 131 14.48 -4.80 0.92
C LEU A 131 15.24 -5.00 2.25
N LYS A 132 14.59 -4.84 3.40
CA LYS A 132 15.22 -5.07 4.72
C LYS A 132 15.44 -6.55 4.97
N GLU A 133 14.46 -7.38 4.60
CA GLU A 133 14.64 -8.83 4.64
C GLU A 133 15.65 -9.28 3.59
N ARG A 134 15.56 -8.72 2.38
CA ARG A 134 16.44 -9.07 1.27
C ARG A 134 17.91 -8.83 1.58
N ALA A 135 18.23 -7.71 2.23
CA ALA A 135 19.60 -7.38 2.63
C ALA A 135 20.21 -8.39 3.62
N LYS A 136 19.38 -9.18 4.32
CA LYS A 136 19.81 -10.20 5.30
C LYS A 136 19.81 -11.61 4.73
N MET A 137 19.29 -11.82 3.51
CA MET A 137 19.21 -13.15 2.90
C MET A 137 20.53 -13.56 2.27
N HIS A 138 20.94 -14.81 2.49
CA HIS A 138 22.03 -15.41 1.73
C HIS A 138 21.60 -15.71 0.29
N SER A 139 22.55 -15.79 -0.64
CA SER A 139 22.30 -16.04 -2.07
C SER A 139 21.48 -17.31 -2.36
N SER A 140 21.62 -18.35 -1.52
CA SER A 140 20.85 -19.58 -1.59
C SER A 140 19.37 -19.39 -1.20
N GLU A 141 19.09 -18.56 -0.20
CA GLU A 141 17.72 -18.26 0.25
C GLU A 141 16.98 -17.35 -0.74
N VAL A 142 17.74 -16.45 -1.37
CA VAL A 142 17.26 -15.46 -2.33
C VAL A 142 16.44 -16.11 -3.45
N SER A 143 16.95 -17.19 -4.03
CA SER A 143 16.29 -17.89 -5.15
C SER A 143 15.02 -18.59 -4.70
N SER A 144 15.05 -19.24 -3.54
CA SER A 144 13.90 -19.91 -2.94
C SER A 144 12.77 -18.93 -2.63
N PHE A 145 13.10 -17.77 -2.03
CA PHE A 145 12.14 -16.72 -1.73
C PHE A 145 11.46 -16.16 -2.98
N VAL A 146 12.24 -15.78 -4.00
CA VAL A 146 11.70 -15.23 -5.25
C VAL A 146 10.84 -16.27 -5.97
N SER A 147 11.27 -17.53 -5.99
CA SER A 147 10.51 -18.62 -6.60
C SER A 147 9.19 -18.87 -5.89
N ARG A 148 9.17 -18.80 -4.55
CA ARG A 148 7.93 -18.91 -3.76
C ARG A 148 6.98 -17.75 -4.02
N ALA A 149 7.48 -16.51 -4.01
CA ALA A 149 6.67 -15.34 -4.32
C ALA A 149 6.06 -15.45 -5.74
N ARG A 150 6.87 -15.90 -6.71
CA ARG A 150 6.42 -16.16 -8.08
C ARG A 150 5.34 -17.22 -8.17
N ALA A 151 5.52 -18.34 -7.47
CA ALA A 151 4.52 -19.40 -7.41
C ALA A 151 3.19 -18.85 -6.86
N THR A 152 3.23 -18.15 -5.72
CA THR A 152 2.03 -17.59 -5.09
C THR A 152 1.28 -16.60 -6.00
N ILE A 153 2.00 -15.70 -6.68
CA ILE A 153 1.39 -14.74 -7.62
C ILE A 153 0.82 -15.46 -8.85
N ASN A 154 1.50 -16.50 -9.35
CA ASN A 154 0.95 -17.33 -10.43
C ASN A 154 -0.28 -18.13 -10.00
N GLU A 155 -0.34 -18.63 -8.78
CA GLU A 155 -1.52 -19.32 -8.26
C GLU A 155 -2.72 -18.39 -8.15
N LEU A 156 -2.48 -17.15 -7.71
CA LEU A 156 -3.49 -16.09 -7.70
C LEU A 156 -4.01 -15.82 -9.11
N ALA A 157 -3.11 -15.70 -10.10
CA ALA A 157 -3.49 -15.47 -11.49
C ALA A 157 -4.36 -16.59 -12.09
N ASN A 158 -4.31 -17.79 -11.51
CA ASN A 158 -5.06 -18.97 -11.92
C ASN A 158 -6.25 -19.29 -10.99
N LEU A 159 -6.68 -18.34 -10.15
CA LEU A 159 -7.90 -18.52 -9.37
C LEU A 159 -9.09 -18.76 -10.30
N PRO A 160 -10.02 -19.66 -9.94
CA PRO A 160 -11.17 -20.02 -10.79
C PRO A 160 -12.26 -18.95 -10.85
N VAL A 161 -12.06 -17.84 -10.14
CA VAL A 161 -13.01 -16.72 -10.03
C VAL A 161 -12.34 -15.41 -10.45
N PRO A 162 -13.10 -14.42 -10.96
CA PRO A 162 -12.56 -13.11 -11.29
C PRO A 162 -11.83 -12.44 -10.12
N THR A 163 -10.69 -11.83 -10.43
CA THR A 163 -9.81 -11.14 -9.49
C THR A 163 -9.65 -9.66 -9.88
N ILE A 164 -9.75 -8.77 -8.88
CA ILE A 164 -9.66 -7.33 -9.08
C ILE A 164 -8.57 -6.76 -8.17
N ALA A 165 -7.62 -6.01 -8.72
CA ALA A 165 -6.68 -5.20 -7.95
C ALA A 165 -7.21 -3.76 -7.83
N ALA A 166 -7.49 -3.32 -6.61
CA ALA A 166 -7.86 -1.94 -6.27
C ALA A 166 -6.62 -1.17 -5.79
N ILE A 167 -6.08 -0.33 -6.67
CA ILE A 167 -4.80 0.37 -6.52
C ILE A 167 -5.03 1.84 -6.15
N ASP A 168 -5.24 2.10 -4.85
CA ASP A 168 -5.41 3.46 -4.31
C ASP A 168 -4.10 4.10 -3.84
N GLY A 169 -2.96 3.61 -4.34
CA GLY A 169 -1.66 4.02 -3.83
C GLY A 169 -0.48 3.50 -4.65
N THR A 170 0.71 3.60 -4.06
CA THR A 170 1.96 3.22 -4.71
C THR A 170 2.05 1.69 -4.91
N ALA A 171 2.25 1.24 -6.15
CA ALA A 171 2.42 -0.17 -6.52
C ALA A 171 3.73 -0.38 -7.31
N LEU A 172 4.78 -0.90 -6.67
CA LEU A 172 6.11 -1.02 -7.27
C LEU A 172 6.60 -2.47 -7.34
N GLY A 173 7.33 -2.79 -8.41
CA GLY A 173 7.97 -4.09 -8.61
C GLY A 173 7.00 -5.26 -8.38
N GLY A 174 7.34 -6.16 -7.46
CA GLY A 174 6.46 -7.27 -7.05
C GLY A 174 5.04 -6.88 -6.63
N GLY A 175 4.81 -5.65 -6.18
CA GLY A 175 3.47 -5.13 -5.89
C GLY A 175 2.67 -4.79 -7.14
N LEU A 176 3.33 -4.31 -8.18
CA LEU A 176 2.72 -4.19 -9.50
C LEU A 176 2.53 -5.58 -10.13
N GLU A 177 3.52 -6.49 -10.04
CA GLU A 177 3.38 -7.89 -10.52
C GLU A 177 2.16 -8.59 -9.88
N LEU A 178 1.92 -8.38 -8.58
CA LEU A 178 0.71 -8.84 -7.90
C LEU A 178 -0.57 -8.28 -8.53
N ALA A 179 -0.62 -6.98 -8.81
CA ALA A 179 -1.77 -6.36 -9.47
C ALA A 179 -1.93 -6.83 -10.93
N LEU A 180 -0.84 -7.15 -11.61
CA LEU A 180 -0.82 -7.68 -12.97
C LEU A 180 -1.31 -9.14 -13.04
N ALA A 181 -1.19 -9.90 -11.97
CA ALA A 181 -1.77 -11.24 -11.86
C ALA A 181 -3.30 -11.22 -11.77
N CYS A 182 -3.91 -10.12 -11.29
CA CYS A 182 -5.36 -9.98 -11.26
C CYS A 182 -5.93 -9.82 -12.69
N ASP A 183 -7.18 -10.21 -12.89
CA ASP A 183 -7.88 -10.03 -14.16
C ASP A 183 -8.04 -8.54 -14.48
N ILE A 184 -8.63 -7.80 -13.55
CA ILE A 184 -8.97 -6.38 -13.70
C ILE A 184 -8.14 -5.54 -12.73
N ARG A 185 -7.70 -4.36 -13.19
CA ARG A 185 -7.05 -3.35 -12.34
C ARG A 185 -7.85 -2.06 -12.39
N VAL A 186 -8.17 -1.53 -11.21
CA VAL A 186 -8.75 -0.21 -11.02
C VAL A 186 -7.76 0.59 -10.18
N ALA A 187 -7.46 1.81 -10.59
CA ALA A 187 -6.46 2.63 -9.91
C ALA A 187 -6.94 4.07 -9.73
N ALA A 188 -6.59 4.66 -8.58
CA ALA A 188 -6.76 6.09 -8.37
C ALA A 188 -5.88 6.90 -9.36
N SER A 189 -6.34 8.08 -9.77
CA SER A 189 -5.55 8.97 -10.65
C SER A 189 -4.23 9.42 -10.02
N SER A 190 -4.17 9.46 -8.69
CA SER A 190 -2.96 9.76 -7.91
C SER A 190 -2.03 8.57 -7.71
N ALA A 191 -2.45 7.36 -8.08
CA ALA A 191 -1.66 6.14 -7.88
C ALA A 191 -0.41 6.15 -8.75
N LYS A 192 0.73 5.80 -8.13
CA LYS A 192 2.02 5.65 -8.81
C LYS A 192 2.35 4.17 -8.93
N MET A 193 2.69 3.72 -10.13
CA MET A 193 3.03 2.32 -10.34
C MET A 193 4.16 2.15 -11.35
N GLY A 194 4.98 1.12 -11.16
CA GLY A 194 6.06 0.82 -12.08
C GLY A 194 6.96 -0.33 -11.63
N LEU A 195 7.64 -0.93 -12.59
CA LEU A 195 8.72 -1.88 -12.38
C LEU A 195 10.03 -1.09 -12.36
N VAL A 196 10.74 -1.13 -11.23
CA VAL A 196 11.93 -0.32 -10.96
C VAL A 196 13.17 -1.17 -10.64
N GLU A 197 13.05 -2.49 -10.82
CA GLU A 197 14.05 -3.50 -10.53
C GLU A 197 15.40 -3.23 -11.23
N THR A 198 15.37 -2.70 -12.45
CA THR A 198 16.59 -2.41 -13.21
C THR A 198 17.44 -1.31 -12.57
N LYS A 199 16.83 -0.40 -11.78
CA LYS A 199 17.57 0.57 -10.97
C LYS A 199 18.39 -0.07 -9.85
N LEU A 200 18.07 -1.32 -9.50
CA LEU A 200 18.78 -2.14 -8.52
C LEU A 200 19.61 -3.25 -9.19
N ALA A 201 19.89 -3.12 -10.50
CA ALA A 201 20.62 -4.11 -11.31
C ALA A 201 19.99 -5.53 -11.27
N ILE A 202 18.67 -5.61 -11.12
CA ILE A 202 17.90 -6.85 -11.15
C ILE A 202 16.73 -6.74 -12.13
N ILE A 203 16.09 -7.87 -12.43
CA ILE A 203 14.88 -7.93 -13.25
C ILE A 203 13.64 -8.24 -12.40
N PRO A 204 12.43 -7.86 -12.84
CA PRO A 204 11.19 -8.31 -12.22
C PRO A 204 11.15 -9.83 -12.11
N GLY A 205 10.70 -10.32 -10.95
CA GLY A 205 10.93 -11.71 -10.57
C GLY A 205 9.73 -12.41 -9.95
N ALA A 206 8.67 -11.68 -9.58
CA ALA A 206 7.57 -12.20 -8.80
C ALA A 206 6.34 -12.62 -9.63
N GLY A 207 6.30 -12.41 -10.94
CA GLY A 207 5.29 -13.04 -11.80
C GLY A 207 4.87 -12.20 -12.99
N MET A 208 5.23 -12.66 -14.20
CA MET A 208 4.88 -11.99 -15.46
C MET A 208 4.12 -12.88 -16.45
N LYS A 209 3.69 -14.09 -16.04
CA LYS A 209 3.17 -15.08 -16.99
C LYS A 209 1.94 -14.56 -17.77
N LYS A 210 0.95 -14.01 -17.07
CA LYS A 210 -0.29 -13.47 -17.69
C LYS A 210 -0.04 -12.28 -18.62
N TRP A 211 1.03 -11.51 -18.39
CA TRP A 211 1.42 -10.40 -19.28
C TRP A 211 2.11 -10.86 -20.56
N GLN A 212 2.98 -11.86 -20.45
CA GLN A 212 3.68 -12.42 -21.62
C GLN A 212 2.70 -13.13 -22.57
N GLU A 213 1.62 -13.69 -22.04
CA GLU A 213 0.57 -14.36 -22.81
C GLU A 213 -0.45 -13.39 -23.45
N GLY A 214 -0.34 -12.07 -23.23
CA GLY A 214 -1.23 -11.06 -23.82
C GLY A 214 -2.64 -10.95 -23.19
N ASP A 215 -2.90 -11.61 -22.06
CA ASP A 215 -4.23 -11.68 -21.42
C ASP A 215 -4.47 -10.60 -20.34
N ALA A 216 -3.79 -9.45 -20.47
CA ALA A 216 -4.02 -8.31 -19.59
C ALA A 216 -5.30 -7.57 -20.01
N ARG A 217 -6.48 -8.06 -19.58
CA ARG A 217 -7.75 -7.37 -19.84
C ARG A 217 -7.87 -6.14 -18.94
N THR A 218 -7.84 -4.97 -19.59
CA THR A 218 -8.22 -3.65 -19.08
C THR A 218 -7.40 -3.12 -17.91
N VAL A 219 -6.65 -2.05 -18.18
CA VAL A 219 -6.33 -1.04 -17.16
C VAL A 219 -7.34 0.08 -17.37
N VAL A 220 -8.25 0.32 -16.43
CA VAL A 220 -9.02 1.57 -16.47
C VAL A 220 -8.06 2.66 -15.97
N LYS A 221 -7.41 3.37 -16.91
CA LYS A 221 -6.49 4.48 -16.62
C LYS A 221 -6.73 5.62 -17.59
N GLU A 222 -6.91 6.81 -17.04
CA GLU A 222 -6.81 8.04 -17.84
C GLU A 222 -5.36 8.52 -18.00
N LYS A 223 -4.38 8.11 -17.18
CA LYS A 223 -2.96 8.51 -17.36
C LYS A 223 -2.04 7.88 -16.31
N CYS A 224 -1.18 6.92 -16.66
CA CYS A 224 0.05 6.66 -15.87
C CYS A 224 0.97 5.62 -16.55
N LEU A 225 1.26 5.77 -17.84
CA LEU A 225 2.41 5.10 -18.46
C LEU A 225 3.21 6.14 -19.22
N SER A 226 3.88 7.02 -18.49
CA SER A 226 5.01 7.79 -19.02
C SER A 226 6.10 7.78 -17.96
N SER A 227 7.07 6.88 -18.10
CA SER A 227 8.34 7.00 -17.39
C SER A 227 9.09 8.20 -17.99
N PRO A 228 9.39 9.28 -17.24
CA PRO A 228 10.35 10.26 -17.73
C PRO A 228 11.69 9.53 -17.87
N ARG A 229 12.25 9.52 -19.09
CA ARG A 229 13.68 9.29 -19.27
C ARG A 229 14.40 10.39 -18.50
N GLN A 230 15.18 10.02 -17.49
CA GLN A 230 16.26 10.86 -16.98
C GLN A 230 17.48 10.63 -17.86
#